data_AF-A0AAN6EE99-F1
#
_entry.id   AF-A0AAN6EE99-F1
#
_cell.length_a   1.000
_cell.length_b   1.000
_cell.length_c   1.000
_cell.angle_alpha   90.00
_cell.angle_beta   90.00
_cell.angle_gamma   90.00
#
_symmetry.space_group_name_H-M   'P 1'
#
loop_
_entity.id
_entity.type
_entity.pdbx_description
1 polymer ?
#
loop_
_entity_poly.entity_id
_entity_poly.type
_entity_poly.pdbx_seq_one_letter_code
_entity_poly.pdbx_strand_id
1 'polypeptide(L)'
;MESFNTETTPLVTLLNSLLTEYTTTLRTLLDQFDTSNNRNTATSTTTTRHTTAQHLVKLDHNMQQLYDELQHHQHRQHKIRRIQLQSMHSGRAQLEFITRVQEAHTELERVVVDAETKIERAQTAEKSQPRVDEIIHYANKLSKYTAAPPNYDPESGMPADPPYPLLVAMRSGILNRYRMKKSTKTTDEEEEEEEFAHHTQNDEYDSADDDDLFLGLDLNPDL
;
A
#
# COMPACT_ATOMS: atom_id res chain seq x y z
N MET A 1 27.93 6.04 56.46
CA MET A 1 27.81 5.28 55.21
C MET A 1 26.40 5.52 54.72
N GLU A 2 26.18 6.61 54.00
CA GLU A 2 24.91 6.88 53.35
C GLU A 2 24.97 6.25 51.96
N SER A 3 24.15 5.23 51.76
CA SER A 3 23.83 4.68 50.45
C SER A 3 23.07 5.74 49.66
N PHE A 4 23.73 6.35 48.69
CA PHE A 4 23.07 7.28 47.76
C PHE A 4 22.03 6.49 46.95
N ASN A 5 20.77 6.91 47.03
CA ASN A 5 19.67 6.33 46.27
C ASN A 5 19.85 6.66 44.78
N THR A 6 20.33 5.68 44.01
CA THR A 6 20.58 5.77 42.56
C THR A 6 19.30 5.66 41.71
N GLU A 7 18.14 5.45 42.33
CA GLU A 7 16.87 5.19 41.62
C GLU A 7 16.12 6.43 41.16
N THR A 8 16.34 7.61 41.75
CA THR A 8 15.48 8.79 41.53
C THR A 8 16.17 10.02 40.97
N THR A 9 17.52 10.05 40.94
CA THR A 9 18.28 11.15 40.34
C THR A 9 19.08 10.65 39.13
N PRO A 10 19.04 11.36 37.99
CA PRO A 10 19.79 10.94 36.82
C PRO A 10 21.28 10.90 37.17
N LEU A 11 21.93 9.75 36.95
CA LEU A 11 23.34 9.49 37.30
C LEU A 11 24.30 10.60 36.82
N VAL A 12 23.95 11.24 35.71
CA VAL A 12 24.66 12.40 35.13
C VAL A 12 24.63 13.63 36.06
N THR A 13 23.49 13.91 36.70
CA THR A 13 23.39 15.01 37.67
C THR A 13 24.19 14.73 38.94
N LEU A 14 24.23 13.47 39.37
CA LEU A 14 25.00 13.03 40.53
C LEU A 14 26.51 13.09 40.25
N LEU A 15 26.96 12.67 39.07
CA LEU A 15 28.33 12.83 38.62
C LEU A 15 28.73 14.32 38.60
N ASN A 16 27.89 15.18 38.03
CA ASN A 16 28.17 16.60 37.94
C ASN A 16 28.23 17.26 39.32
N SER A 17 27.34 16.90 40.25
CA SER A 17 27.41 17.41 41.62
C SER A 17 28.67 16.94 42.35
N LEU A 18 29.03 15.65 42.23
CA LEU A 18 30.26 15.12 42.81
C LEU A 18 31.51 15.78 42.24
N LEU A 19 31.54 16.05 40.94
CA LEU A 19 32.66 16.71 40.27
C LEU A 19 32.79 18.17 40.71
N THR A 20 31.66 18.87 40.90
CA THR A 20 31.68 20.21 41.52
C THR A 20 32.17 20.15 42.95
N GLU A 21 31.75 19.17 43.75
CA GLU A 21 32.16 19.00 45.15
C GLU A 21 33.65 18.59 45.27
N TYR A 22 34.14 17.75 44.36
CA TYR A 22 35.57 17.42 44.24
C TYR A 22 36.40 18.69 43.97
N THR A 23 35.97 19.51 43.01
CA THR A 23 36.73 20.72 42.65
C THR A 23 36.65 21.79 43.74
N THR A 24 35.54 21.91 44.47
CA THR A 24 35.46 22.85 45.60
C THR A 24 36.29 22.37 46.78
N THR A 25 36.27 21.09 47.12
CA THR A 25 37.09 20.52 48.21
C THR A 25 38.59 20.55 47.91
N LEU A 26 38.98 20.37 46.64
CA LEU A 26 40.36 20.52 46.20
C LEU A 26 40.81 21.99 46.30
N ARG A 27 39.98 22.94 45.86
CA ARG A 27 40.28 24.39 45.99
C ARG A 27 40.41 24.80 47.45
N THR A 28 39.52 24.36 48.34
CA THR A 28 39.62 24.69 49.78
C THR A 28 40.86 24.07 50.42
N LEU A 29 41.29 22.89 49.99
CA LEU A 29 42.53 22.29 50.45
C LEU A 29 43.76 23.09 49.98
N LEU A 30 43.79 23.52 48.71
CA LEU A 30 44.87 24.38 48.20
C LEU A 30 44.92 25.74 48.93
N ASP A 31 43.77 26.39 49.15
CA ASP A 31 43.68 27.65 49.92
C ASP A 31 44.19 27.46 51.37
N GLN A 32 43.93 26.29 51.98
CA GLN A 32 44.44 25.95 53.31
C GLN A 32 45.96 25.71 53.34
N PHE A 33 46.58 25.35 52.21
CA PHE A 33 48.03 25.25 52.06
C PHE A 33 48.67 26.63 51.85
N ASP A 34 48.07 27.49 51.03
CA ASP A 34 48.57 28.85 50.77
C ASP A 34 48.51 29.74 52.02
N THR A 35 47.44 29.63 52.80
CA THR A 35 47.28 30.34 54.08
C THR A 35 48.21 29.81 55.19
N SER A 36 48.76 28.59 55.03
CA SER A 36 49.71 27.99 55.98
C SER A 36 51.05 28.70 56.07
N ASN A 37 51.43 29.43 55.03
CA ASN A 37 52.75 30.07 54.96
C ASN A 37 52.86 31.24 55.95
N ASN A 38 51.74 31.63 56.60
CA ASN A 38 51.65 32.65 57.64
C ASN A 38 51.67 31.99 59.04
N ARG A 39 52.77 32.20 59.78
CA ARG A 39 53.43 31.21 60.65
C ARG A 39 52.82 31.01 62.07
N ASN A 40 51.58 31.40 62.35
CA ASN A 40 51.08 31.52 63.74
C ASN A 40 49.97 30.53 64.18
N THR A 41 49.51 29.59 63.36
CA THR A 41 48.36 28.69 63.68
C THR A 41 48.57 27.22 63.28
N ALA A 42 49.78 26.67 63.48
CA ALA A 42 50.22 25.40 62.91
C ALA A 42 49.49 24.12 63.40
N THR A 43 48.91 24.09 64.60
CA THR A 43 48.29 22.88 65.18
C THR A 43 46.80 22.70 64.85
N SER A 44 46.05 23.79 64.70
CA SER A 44 44.63 23.72 64.29
C SER A 44 44.50 23.46 62.78
N THR A 45 45.35 24.10 61.98
CA THR A 45 45.36 23.99 60.51
C THR A 45 45.79 22.61 59.98
N THR A 46 46.61 21.87 60.73
CA THR A 46 47.02 20.50 60.37
C THR A 46 45.88 19.49 60.54
N THR A 47 45.06 19.65 61.57
CA THR A 47 43.88 18.79 61.80
C THR A 47 42.80 19.01 60.73
N THR A 48 42.53 20.28 60.37
CA THR A 48 41.55 20.62 59.32
C THR A 48 41.99 20.19 57.93
N ARG A 49 43.29 20.19 57.64
CA ARG A 49 43.85 19.63 56.39
C ARG A 49 43.70 18.13 56.32
N HIS A 50 43.95 17.45 57.43
CA HIS A 50 43.79 16.01 57.48
C HIS A 50 42.33 15.61 57.24
N THR A 51 41.36 16.33 57.81
CA THR A 51 39.93 16.06 57.58
C THR A 51 39.48 16.37 56.15
N THR A 52 39.97 17.46 55.53
CA THR A 52 39.68 17.75 54.11
C THR A 52 40.34 16.74 53.17
N ALA A 53 41.57 16.31 53.44
CA ALA A 53 42.24 15.25 52.68
C ALA A 53 41.50 13.91 52.80
N GLN A 54 41.04 13.54 54.00
CA GLN A 54 40.19 12.36 54.20
C GLN A 54 38.84 12.49 53.47
N HIS A 55 38.26 13.68 53.41
CA HIS A 55 37.04 13.94 52.64
C HIS A 55 37.27 13.74 51.14
N LEU A 56 38.39 14.23 50.61
CA LEU A 56 38.77 14.06 49.20
C LEU A 56 38.93 12.58 48.83
N VAL A 57 39.57 11.78 49.69
CA VAL A 57 39.72 10.32 49.48
C VAL A 57 38.38 9.60 49.47
N LYS A 58 37.44 10.00 50.34
CA LYS A 58 36.08 9.44 50.34
C LYS A 58 35.32 9.80 49.06
N LEU A 59 35.51 11.03 48.58
CA LEU A 59 34.85 11.53 47.38
C LEU A 59 35.41 10.84 46.12
N ASP A 60 36.72 10.62 46.06
CA ASP A 60 37.37 9.83 45.01
C ASP A 60 36.87 8.38 44.97
N HIS A 61 36.77 7.73 46.14
CA HIS A 61 36.18 6.40 46.24
C HIS A 61 34.73 6.35 45.74
N ASN A 62 33.95 7.39 46.03
CA ASN A 62 32.57 7.51 45.57
C ASN A 62 32.50 7.75 44.04
N MET A 63 33.39 8.57 43.48
CA MET A 63 33.49 8.75 42.02
C MET A 63 33.83 7.44 41.31
N GLN A 64 34.73 6.64 41.91
CA GLN A 64 35.11 5.34 41.35
C GLN A 64 33.92 4.36 41.36
N GLN A 65 33.16 4.30 42.45
CA GLN A 65 31.94 3.48 42.53
C GLN A 65 30.91 3.90 41.47
N LEU A 66 30.70 5.21 41.30
CA LEU A 66 29.74 5.72 40.31
C LEU A 66 30.19 5.45 38.87
N TYR A 67 31.49 5.53 38.61
CA TYR A 67 32.06 5.16 37.32
C TYR A 67 31.82 3.69 36.99
N ASP A 68 32.04 2.80 37.95
CA ASP A 68 31.78 1.36 37.78
C ASP A 68 30.29 1.11 37.49
N GLU A 69 29.38 1.77 38.21
CA GLU A 69 27.94 1.69 37.95
C GLU A 69 27.56 2.23 36.57
N LEU A 70 28.14 3.36 36.14
CA LEU A 70 27.92 3.92 34.81
C LEU A 70 28.35 2.94 33.72
N GLN A 71 29.50 2.28 33.90
CA GLN A 71 29.99 1.29 32.97
C GLN A 71 29.03 0.08 32.89
N HIS A 72 28.50 -0.37 34.02
CA HIS A 72 27.48 -1.42 34.05
C HIS A 72 26.20 -1.00 33.33
N HIS A 73 25.73 0.22 33.55
CA HIS A 73 24.56 0.77 32.87
C HIS A 73 24.77 0.87 31.36
N GLN A 74 25.92 1.36 30.91
CA GLN A 74 26.27 1.43 29.49
C GLN A 74 26.29 0.04 28.85
N HIS A 75 26.90 -0.93 29.52
CA HIS A 75 26.93 -2.31 29.04
C HIS A 75 25.52 -2.89 28.89
N ARG A 76 24.65 -2.70 29.89
CA ARG A 76 23.24 -3.11 29.83
C ARG A 76 22.50 -2.41 28.69
N GLN A 77 22.73 -1.11 28.49
CA GLN A 77 22.09 -0.34 27.42
C GLN A 77 22.52 -0.83 26.03
N HIS A 78 23.79 -1.18 25.85
CA HIS A 78 24.26 -1.81 24.61
C HIS A 78 23.59 -3.15 24.36
N LYS A 79 23.42 -3.97 25.41
CA LYS A 79 22.72 -5.25 25.31
C LYS A 79 21.24 -5.06 24.95
N ILE A 80 20.55 -4.10 25.58
CA ILE A 80 19.16 -3.75 25.28
C ILE A 80 19.04 -3.33 23.81
N ARG A 81 19.88 -2.39 23.36
CA ARG A 81 19.88 -1.92 21.97
C ARG A 81 20.09 -3.07 20.98
N ARG A 82 21.03 -3.97 21.27
CA ARG A 82 21.29 -5.15 20.43
C ARG A 82 20.06 -6.05 20.33
N ILE A 83 19.40 -6.34 21.45
CA ILE A 83 18.19 -7.17 21.49
C ILE A 83 17.04 -6.49 20.74
N GLN A 84 16.87 -5.17 20.90
CA GLN A 84 15.86 -4.41 20.17
C GLN A 84 16.08 -4.49 18.65
N LEU A 85 17.31 -4.30 18.18
CA LEU A 85 17.65 -4.42 16.76
C LEU A 85 17.37 -5.84 16.24
N GLN A 86 17.71 -6.86 17.02
CA GLN A 86 17.42 -8.25 16.66
C GLN A 86 15.91 -8.52 16.59
N SER A 87 15.14 -7.98 17.54
CA SER A 87 13.68 -8.08 17.55
C SER A 87 13.06 -7.41 16.33
N MET A 88 13.54 -6.21 15.96
CA MET A 88 13.08 -5.52 14.76
C MET A 88 13.42 -6.30 13.49
N HIS A 89 14.62 -6.88 13.41
CA HIS A 89 15.01 -7.71 12.28
C HIS A 89 14.13 -8.96 12.15
N SER A 90 13.87 -9.64 13.27
CA SER A 90 12.96 -10.79 13.31
C SER A 90 11.54 -10.40 12.89
N GLY A 91 11.02 -9.27 13.38
CA GLY A 91 9.69 -8.77 13.00
C GLY A 91 9.60 -8.46 11.50
N ARG A 92 10.64 -7.88 10.92
CA ARG A 92 10.72 -7.65 9.47
C ARG A 92 10.69 -8.96 8.68
N ALA A 93 11.47 -9.96 9.09
CA ALA A 93 11.50 -11.26 8.44
C ALA A 93 10.14 -11.99 8.52
N GLN A 94 9.43 -11.85 9.64
CA GLN A 94 8.08 -12.39 9.80
C GLN A 94 7.09 -11.74 8.84
N LEU A 95 7.10 -10.40 8.73
CA LEU A 95 6.23 -9.70 7.78
C LEU A 95 6.52 -10.11 6.35
N GLU A 96 7.80 -10.18 5.96
CA GLU A 96 8.20 -10.64 4.63
C GLU A 96 7.77 -12.09 4.35
N PHE A 97 7.82 -12.96 5.36
CA PHE A 97 7.31 -14.32 5.21
C PHE A 97 5.79 -14.33 5.01
N ILE A 98 5.04 -13.56 5.81
CA ILE A 98 3.58 -13.47 5.69
C ILE A 98 3.18 -12.94 4.32
N THR A 99 3.83 -11.87 3.83
CA THR A 99 3.51 -11.30 2.51
C THR A 99 3.76 -12.32 1.40
N ARG A 100 4.88 -13.05 1.44
CA ARG A 100 5.16 -14.11 0.45
C ARG A 100 4.14 -15.24 0.49
N VAL A 101 3.70 -15.64 1.68
CA VAL A 101 2.66 -16.66 1.82
C VAL A 101 1.33 -16.18 1.25
N GLN A 102 0.96 -14.92 1.49
CA GLN A 102 -0.25 -14.32 0.95
C GLN A 102 -0.19 -14.17 -0.58
N GLU A 103 0.94 -13.77 -1.12
CA GLU A 103 1.17 -13.71 -2.58
C GLU A 103 1.02 -15.11 -3.20
N ALA A 104 1.66 -16.13 -2.62
CA ALA A 104 1.55 -17.51 -3.10
C ALA A 104 0.10 -18.04 -3.00
N HIS A 105 -0.63 -17.67 -1.96
CA HIS A 105 -2.05 -18.04 -1.81
C HIS A 105 -2.91 -17.42 -2.90
N THR A 106 -2.80 -16.12 -3.13
CA THR A 106 -3.60 -15.43 -4.15
C THR A 106 -3.25 -15.88 -5.57
N GLU A 107 -1.98 -16.21 -5.84
CA GLU A 107 -1.57 -16.82 -7.10
C GLU A 107 -2.22 -18.21 -7.29
N LEU A 108 -2.23 -19.03 -6.25
CA LEU A 108 -2.85 -20.35 -6.30
C LEU A 108 -4.36 -20.26 -6.53
N GLU A 109 -5.05 -19.35 -5.83
CA GLU A 109 -6.48 -19.10 -6.04
C GLU A 109 -6.77 -18.70 -7.48
N ARG A 110 -5.95 -17.82 -8.07
CA ARG A 110 -6.08 -17.44 -9.48
C ARG A 110 -5.92 -18.65 -10.40
N VAL A 111 -4.93 -19.50 -10.15
CA VAL A 111 -4.69 -20.72 -10.96
C VAL A 111 -5.87 -21.69 -10.84
N VAL A 112 -6.46 -21.83 -9.66
CA VAL A 112 -7.64 -22.68 -9.45
C VAL A 112 -8.83 -22.16 -10.25
N VAL A 113 -9.14 -20.87 -10.16
CA VAL A 113 -10.24 -20.25 -10.93
C VAL A 113 -9.98 -20.38 -12.45
N ASP A 114 -8.76 -20.15 -12.90
CA ASP A 114 -8.39 -20.33 -14.31
C ASP A 114 -8.53 -21.80 -14.76
N ALA A 115 -8.25 -22.77 -13.88
CA ALA A 115 -8.42 -24.18 -14.18
C ALA A 115 -9.91 -24.55 -14.26
N GLU A 116 -10.73 -24.06 -13.33
CA GLU A 116 -12.18 -24.28 -13.31
C GLU A 116 -12.83 -23.73 -14.59
N THR A 117 -12.53 -22.48 -14.96
CA THR A 117 -13.07 -21.87 -16.18
C THR A 117 -12.63 -22.60 -17.45
N LYS A 118 -11.41 -23.15 -17.49
CA LYS A 118 -10.96 -24.00 -18.61
C LYS A 118 -11.72 -25.31 -18.67
N ILE A 119 -12.00 -25.94 -17.54
CA ILE A 119 -12.81 -27.17 -17.46
C ILE A 119 -14.23 -26.90 -17.95
N GLU A 120 -14.86 -25.81 -17.52
CA GLU A 120 -16.21 -25.43 -17.96
C GLU A 120 -16.27 -25.19 -19.48
N ARG A 121 -15.27 -24.49 -20.03
CA ARG A 121 -15.15 -24.29 -21.48
C ARG A 121 -14.95 -25.61 -22.23
N ALA A 122 -14.11 -26.51 -21.70
CA ALA A 122 -13.90 -27.83 -22.30
C ALA A 122 -15.20 -28.66 -22.29
N GLN A 123 -15.94 -28.68 -21.18
CA GLN A 123 -17.24 -29.36 -21.08
C GLN A 123 -18.27 -28.77 -22.04
N THR A 124 -18.30 -27.44 -22.19
CA THR A 124 -19.21 -26.76 -23.12
C THR A 124 -18.83 -27.07 -24.58
N ALA A 125 -17.55 -27.11 -24.90
CA ALA A 125 -17.04 -27.52 -26.22
C ALA A 125 -17.38 -28.98 -26.52
N GLU A 126 -17.26 -29.88 -25.53
CA GLU A 126 -17.63 -31.29 -25.67
C GLU A 126 -19.13 -31.46 -25.93
N LYS A 127 -19.97 -30.74 -25.18
CA LYS A 127 -21.44 -30.76 -25.37
C LYS A 127 -21.87 -30.18 -26.71
N SER A 128 -21.19 -29.14 -27.17
CA SER A 128 -21.56 -28.45 -28.41
C SER A 128 -21.04 -29.12 -29.68
N GLN A 129 -20.11 -30.09 -29.56
CA GLN A 129 -19.44 -30.85 -30.63
C GLN A 129 -19.96 -30.50 -32.05
N PRO A 130 -19.48 -29.39 -32.62
CA PRO A 130 -19.95 -28.95 -33.93
C PRO A 130 -19.45 -29.94 -34.98
N ARG A 131 -20.33 -30.33 -35.89
CA ARG A 131 -19.97 -31.23 -36.99
C ARG A 131 -18.92 -30.54 -37.86
N VAL A 132 -17.77 -31.18 -38.02
CA VAL A 132 -16.64 -30.64 -38.80
C VAL A 132 -17.06 -30.28 -40.22
N ASP A 133 -17.96 -31.06 -40.83
CA ASP A 133 -18.50 -30.80 -42.16
C ASP A 133 -19.27 -29.48 -42.25
N GLU A 134 -20.03 -29.12 -41.21
CA GLU A 134 -20.79 -27.86 -41.16
C GLU A 134 -19.85 -26.66 -41.00
N ILE A 135 -18.79 -26.81 -40.21
CA ILE A 135 -17.75 -25.77 -40.06
C ILE A 135 -17.03 -25.55 -41.40
N ILE A 136 -16.58 -26.61 -42.07
CA ILE A 136 -15.89 -26.50 -43.36
C ILE A 136 -16.82 -25.87 -44.40
N HIS A 137 -18.09 -26.28 -44.43
CA HIS A 137 -19.07 -25.70 -45.35
C HIS A 137 -19.33 -24.21 -45.06
N TYR A 138 -19.44 -23.82 -43.79
CA TYR A 138 -19.60 -22.43 -43.40
C TYR A 138 -18.35 -21.60 -43.70
N ALA A 139 -17.16 -22.13 -43.41
CA ALA A 139 -15.88 -21.49 -43.72
C ALA A 139 -15.71 -21.27 -45.23
N ASN A 140 -16.09 -22.24 -46.07
CA ASN A 140 -16.08 -22.09 -47.53
C ASN A 140 -17.09 -21.04 -48.02
N LYS A 141 -18.23 -20.87 -47.33
CA LYS A 141 -19.16 -19.77 -47.60
C LYS A 141 -18.54 -18.42 -47.23
N LEU A 142 -17.95 -18.32 -46.03
CA LEU A 142 -17.35 -17.10 -45.51
C LEU A 142 -16.14 -16.66 -46.35
N SER A 143 -15.32 -17.62 -46.79
CA SER A 143 -14.14 -17.37 -47.62
C SER A 143 -14.44 -16.61 -48.90
N LYS A 144 -15.65 -16.72 -49.46
CA LYS A 144 -16.04 -15.95 -50.65
C LYS A 144 -16.18 -14.45 -50.38
N TYR A 145 -16.48 -14.08 -49.15
CA TYR A 145 -16.72 -12.71 -48.71
C TYR A 145 -15.52 -12.12 -47.96
N THR A 146 -14.57 -12.95 -47.53
CA THR A 146 -13.37 -12.52 -46.79
C THR A 146 -12.07 -12.68 -47.58
N ALA A 147 -12.05 -13.48 -48.66
CA ALA A 147 -10.88 -13.61 -49.51
C ALA A 147 -10.77 -12.44 -50.49
N ALA A 148 -9.57 -11.91 -50.64
CA ALA A 148 -9.26 -10.96 -51.69
C ALA A 148 -9.36 -11.63 -53.08
N PRO A 149 -10.03 -11.03 -54.07
CA PRO A 149 -10.14 -11.56 -55.42
C PRO A 149 -8.76 -11.64 -56.09
N PRO A 150 -8.58 -12.51 -57.11
CA PRO A 150 -7.27 -12.84 -57.68
C PRO A 150 -6.51 -11.67 -58.35
N ASN A 151 -7.15 -10.51 -58.55
CA ASN A 151 -6.53 -9.28 -59.06
C ASN A 151 -6.58 -8.12 -58.03
N TYR A 152 -6.70 -8.42 -56.75
CA TYR A 152 -6.76 -7.41 -55.69
C TYR A 152 -5.39 -6.76 -55.47
N ASP A 153 -5.32 -5.43 -55.64
CA ASP A 153 -4.14 -4.64 -55.31
C ASP A 153 -4.25 -4.10 -53.88
N PRO A 154 -3.40 -4.56 -52.93
CA PRO A 154 -3.44 -4.10 -51.55
C PRO A 154 -3.10 -2.61 -51.39
N GLU A 155 -2.43 -1.99 -52.36
CA GLU A 155 -2.09 -0.56 -52.36
C GLU A 155 -3.28 0.34 -52.71
N SER A 156 -4.33 -0.22 -53.31
CA SER A 156 -5.54 0.54 -53.70
C SER A 156 -6.39 0.97 -52.50
N GLY A 157 -6.14 0.45 -51.29
CA GLY A 157 -6.81 0.84 -50.04
C GLY A 157 -8.33 0.56 -49.97
N MET A 158 -8.94 0.07 -51.05
CA MET A 158 -10.36 -0.27 -51.11
C MET A 158 -10.54 -1.75 -50.80
N PRO A 159 -11.36 -2.15 -49.82
CA PRO A 159 -11.73 -3.55 -49.62
C PRO A 159 -12.41 -4.11 -50.88
N ALA A 160 -12.14 -5.38 -51.19
CA ALA A 160 -12.68 -6.03 -52.39
C ALA A 160 -14.21 -6.10 -52.42
N ASP A 161 -14.81 -6.34 -51.25
CA ASP A 161 -16.24 -6.21 -50.98
C ASP A 161 -16.40 -5.56 -49.60
N PRO A 162 -17.46 -4.73 -49.39
CA PRO A 162 -17.69 -4.13 -48.08
C PRO A 162 -18.07 -5.20 -47.05
N PRO A 163 -17.63 -5.08 -45.78
CA PRO A 163 -17.88 -6.08 -44.74
C PRO A 163 -19.35 -6.15 -44.27
N TYR A 164 -20.22 -5.34 -44.87
CA TYR A 164 -21.64 -5.24 -44.57
C TYR A 164 -22.46 -5.32 -45.86
N PRO A 165 -23.74 -5.76 -45.79
CA PRO A 165 -24.59 -5.86 -46.96
C PRO A 165 -24.81 -4.49 -47.62
N LEU A 166 -24.67 -4.43 -48.94
CA LEU A 166 -24.94 -3.22 -49.73
C LEU A 166 -26.41 -2.80 -49.63
N LEU A 167 -26.68 -1.49 -49.69
CA LEU A 167 -28.03 -0.92 -49.66
C LEU A 167 -28.96 -1.50 -50.72
N VAL A 168 -28.44 -1.81 -51.91
CA VAL A 168 -29.21 -2.45 -52.98
C VAL A 168 -29.62 -3.88 -52.59
N ALA A 169 -28.75 -4.64 -51.93
CA ALA A 169 -29.07 -5.97 -51.41
C ALA A 169 -30.09 -5.90 -50.26
N MET A 170 -29.96 -4.91 -49.37
CA MET A 170 -30.93 -4.67 -48.30
C MET A 170 -32.32 -4.29 -48.85
N ARG A 171 -32.38 -3.41 -49.85
CA ARG A 171 -33.63 -2.94 -50.48
C ARG A 171 -34.31 -4.02 -51.32
N SER A 172 -33.55 -4.89 -51.98
CA SER A 172 -34.07 -6.00 -52.78
C SER A 172 -34.41 -7.25 -51.95
N GLY A 173 -33.97 -7.26 -50.69
CA GLY A 173 -34.17 -8.34 -49.73
C GLY A 173 -35.62 -8.62 -49.38
N ILE A 174 -35.86 -9.85 -48.92
CA ILE A 174 -37.19 -10.38 -48.60
C ILE A 174 -37.91 -9.51 -47.56
N LEU A 175 -37.18 -8.99 -46.56
CA LEU A 175 -37.74 -8.13 -45.51
C LEU A 175 -38.41 -6.88 -46.09
N ASN A 176 -37.76 -6.22 -47.06
CA ASN A 176 -38.30 -5.02 -47.68
C ASN A 176 -39.50 -5.33 -48.59
N ARG A 177 -39.54 -6.53 -49.21
CA ARG A 177 -40.70 -6.98 -50.00
C ARG A 177 -41.95 -7.17 -49.13
N TYR A 178 -41.80 -7.67 -47.91
CA TYR A 178 -42.93 -7.76 -46.97
C TYR A 178 -43.43 -6.37 -46.53
N ARG A 179 -42.51 -5.43 -46.30
CA ARG A 179 -42.88 -4.04 -45.97
C ARG A 179 -43.68 -3.37 -47.08
N MET A 180 -43.23 -3.51 -48.34
CA MET A 180 -43.92 -2.93 -49.50
C MET A 180 -45.26 -3.62 -49.79
N LYS A 181 -45.37 -4.94 -49.61
CA LYS A 181 -46.64 -5.66 -49.73
C LYS A 181 -47.65 -5.26 -48.66
N LYS A 182 -47.19 -4.93 -47.45
CA LYS A 182 -48.07 -4.43 -46.38
C LYS A 182 -48.56 -3.02 -46.70
N SER A 183 -47.70 -2.14 -47.19
CA SER A 183 -48.12 -0.78 -47.55
C SER A 183 -49.06 -0.76 -48.76
N THR A 184 -48.84 -1.57 -49.79
CA THR A 184 -49.77 -1.63 -50.94
C THR A 184 -51.13 -2.18 -50.56
N LYS A 185 -51.20 -3.04 -49.54
CA LYS A 185 -52.48 -3.58 -49.05
C LYS A 185 -53.27 -2.58 -48.22
N THR A 186 -52.62 -1.58 -47.62
CA THR A 186 -53.30 -0.46 -46.95
C THR A 186 -53.65 0.66 -47.93
N THR A 187 -52.93 0.80 -49.06
CA THR A 187 -53.25 1.85 -50.06
C THR A 187 -54.45 1.52 -50.94
N ASP A 188 -54.75 0.24 -51.19
CA ASP A 188 -55.98 -0.15 -51.90
C ASP A 188 -57.25 0.02 -51.04
N GLU A 189 -57.10 0.29 -49.74
CA GLU A 189 -58.22 0.53 -48.79
C GLU A 189 -58.33 2.02 -48.40
N GLU A 190 -57.47 2.91 -48.91
CA GLU A 190 -57.33 4.31 -48.47
C GLU A 190 -57.38 5.33 -49.66
N GLU A 191 -58.24 5.12 -50.66
CA GLU A 191 -58.64 6.19 -51.61
C GLU A 191 -59.87 7.01 -51.13
N GLU A 192 -60.39 6.74 -49.94
CA GLU A 192 -61.36 7.63 -49.27
C GLU A 192 -60.74 8.15 -47.97
N GLU A 193 -60.69 9.48 -47.84
CA GLU A 193 -60.32 10.27 -46.64
C GLU A 193 -58.87 10.79 -46.55
N GLU A 194 -58.52 11.73 -47.43
CA GLU A 194 -57.67 12.86 -47.06
C GLU A 194 -58.46 13.81 -46.12
N GLU A 195 -58.06 13.91 -44.86
CA GLU A 195 -57.95 15.15 -44.05
C GLU A 195 -57.87 14.81 -42.56
N PHE A 196 -56.66 14.75 -41.97
CA PHE A 196 -56.44 15.45 -40.69
C PHE A 196 -54.95 15.64 -40.38
N ALA A 197 -54.64 16.84 -39.90
CA ALA A 197 -53.32 17.40 -39.77
C ALA A 197 -52.57 17.00 -38.48
N HIS A 198 -51.24 17.03 -38.58
CA HIS A 198 -50.24 17.49 -37.59
C HIS A 198 -50.43 17.19 -36.08
N HIS A 199 -49.51 16.41 -35.50
CA HIS A 199 -48.84 16.82 -34.24
C HIS A 199 -47.45 16.21 -34.05
N THR A 200 -46.51 17.06 -33.65
CA THR A 200 -45.10 16.79 -33.32
C THR A 200 -44.91 16.64 -31.82
N GLN A 201 -43.96 15.76 -31.42
CA GLN A 201 -43.13 15.76 -30.20
C GLN A 201 -43.78 15.77 -28.81
N ASN A 202 -43.48 14.76 -27.98
CA ASN A 202 -42.71 14.97 -26.74
C ASN A 202 -42.27 13.64 -26.09
N ASP A 203 -41.09 13.74 -25.48
CA ASP A 203 -40.32 12.70 -24.78
C ASP A 203 -41.00 12.19 -23.50
N GLU A 204 -40.87 10.90 -23.23
CA GLU A 204 -41.08 10.33 -21.89
C GLU A 204 -39.91 9.37 -21.59
N TYR A 205 -38.95 9.88 -20.82
CA TYR A 205 -37.86 9.12 -20.22
C TYR A 205 -38.38 8.43 -18.96
N ASP A 206 -38.27 7.11 -18.92
CA ASP A 206 -38.53 6.29 -17.74
C ASP A 206 -37.34 6.43 -16.78
N SER A 207 -37.53 7.18 -15.71
CA SER A 207 -36.55 7.48 -14.65
C SER A 207 -36.58 6.34 -13.63
N ALA A 208 -35.73 5.33 -13.84
CA ALA A 208 -35.43 4.32 -12.82
C ALA A 208 -34.20 4.75 -12.01
N ASP A 209 -34.45 5.12 -10.75
CA ASP A 209 -33.59 4.90 -9.58
C ASP A 209 -32.08 5.18 -9.72
N ASP A 210 -31.69 6.45 -9.60
CA ASP A 210 -30.29 6.89 -9.41
C ASP A 210 -29.90 7.05 -7.91
N ASP A 211 -30.69 6.51 -6.97
CA ASP A 211 -30.43 6.66 -5.52
C ASP A 211 -29.60 5.51 -4.90
N ASP A 212 -29.24 4.47 -5.65
CA ASP A 212 -28.49 3.29 -5.13
C ASP A 212 -26.99 3.25 -5.53
N LEU A 213 -26.47 4.29 -6.19
CA LEU A 213 -25.07 4.40 -6.61
C LEU A 213 -24.20 5.33 -5.74
N PHE A 214 -24.73 5.82 -4.61
CA PHE A 214 -23.94 6.59 -3.65
C PHE A 214 -23.27 5.67 -2.62
N LEU A 215 -22.15 5.11 -3.05
CA LEU A 215 -21.09 4.50 -2.24
C LEU A 215 -20.95 5.18 -0.86
N GLY A 216 -21.41 4.48 0.18
CA GLY A 216 -21.08 4.74 1.58
C GLY A 216 -19.60 4.44 1.85
N LEU A 217 -18.71 5.27 1.30
CA LEU A 217 -17.30 5.33 1.66
C LEU A 217 -17.16 6.15 2.95
N ASP A 218 -17.24 5.46 4.08
CA ASP A 218 -16.71 5.96 5.35
C ASP A 218 -15.18 6.11 5.21
N LEU A 219 -14.73 7.35 5.06
CA LEU A 219 -13.33 7.71 4.85
C LEU A 219 -12.62 8.16 6.13
N ASN A 220 -13.16 7.90 7.34
CA ASN A 220 -12.43 8.20 8.58
C ASN A 220 -12.65 7.17 9.70
N PRO A 221 -11.89 6.07 9.74
CA PRO A 221 -11.77 5.24 10.93
C PRO A 221 -10.43 5.50 11.66
N ASP A 222 -10.20 6.75 12.10
CA ASP A 222 -9.38 7.09 13.29
C ASP A 222 -9.06 8.60 13.33
N LEU A 223 -9.73 9.31 14.25
CA LEU A 223 -9.25 10.51 14.95
C LEU A 223 -9.89 10.55 16.34
#